data_AF-A0A925E4B5-F1
#
_entry.id   AF-A0A925E4B5-F1
#
_cell.length_a   1.000
_cell.length_b   1.000
_cell.length_c   1.000
_cell.angle_alpha   90.00
_cell.angle_beta   90.00
_cell.angle_gamma   90.00
#
_symmetry.space_group_name_H-M   'P 1'
#
loop_
_entity.id
_entity.type
_entity.pdbx_description
1 polymer ?
#
loop_
_entity_poly.entity_id
_entity_poly.type
_entity_poly.pdbx_seq_one_letter_code
_entity_poly.pdbx_strand_id
1 'polypeptide(L)'
;MRGFRWQILALLMAIVLFVIAFLSRSNGETPQVNPTLLPPTTIAEQATATPMPEVTLSPTTETPAVIPPQAMSAIPTYREALVGQIQRLNPLLAGLNPVDRDITSLIYEGLMRTNAYGEPEPALASGMPVISFDGLE
;
A
#
# COMPACT_ATOMS: atom_id res chain seq x y z
N MET A 1 35.67 5.85 -46.59
CA MET A 1 34.29 6.21 -46.20
C MET A 1 33.34 4.99 -46.19
N ARG A 2 33.72 3.87 -45.55
CA ARG A 2 32.89 2.63 -45.52
C ARG A 2 32.27 2.33 -44.14
N GLY A 3 32.74 2.97 -43.06
CA GLY A 3 32.21 2.76 -41.69
C GLY A 3 30.85 3.43 -41.43
N PHE A 4 30.56 4.53 -42.12
CA PHE A 4 29.35 5.34 -41.85
C PHE A 4 28.04 4.60 -42.14
N ARG A 5 28.01 3.73 -43.17
CA ARG A 5 26.81 2.96 -43.53
C ARG A 5 26.45 1.88 -42.50
N TRP A 6 27.47 1.27 -41.89
CA TRP A 6 27.28 0.29 -40.82
C TRP A 6 26.81 0.95 -39.52
N GLN A 7 27.30 2.16 -39.24
CA GLN A 7 26.83 2.95 -38.10
C GLN A 7 25.35 3.31 -38.23
N ILE A 8 24.90 3.70 -39.43
CA ILE A 8 23.47 3.97 -39.68
C ILE A 8 22.62 2.71 -39.50
N LEU A 9 23.08 1.57 -40.02
CA LEU A 9 22.34 0.31 -39.87
C LEU A 9 22.24 -0.11 -38.39
N ALA A 10 23.33 0.00 -37.63
CA ALA A 10 23.34 -0.29 -36.20
C ALA A 10 22.41 0.65 -35.41
N LEU A 11 22.40 1.95 -35.74
CA LEU A 11 21.50 2.93 -35.14
C LEU A 11 20.03 2.61 -35.43
N LEU A 12 19.69 2.29 -36.69
CA LEU A 12 18.32 1.90 -37.05
C LEU A 12 17.89 0.63 -36.31
N MET A 13 18.77 -0.36 -36.19
CA MET A 13 18.48 -1.60 -35.48
C MET A 13 18.25 -1.34 -33.98
N ALA A 14 19.06 -0.49 -33.35
CA ALA A 14 18.88 -0.08 -31.95
C ALA A 14 17.57 0.67 -31.72
N ILE A 15 17.19 1.59 -32.62
CA ILE A 15 15.90 2.31 -32.55
C ILE A 15 14.73 1.33 -32.65
N VAL A 16 14.79 0.40 -33.61
CA VAL A 16 13.74 -0.63 -33.79
C VAL A 16 13.60 -1.49 -32.53
N LEU A 17 14.71 -1.97 -31.96
CA LEU A 17 14.69 -2.75 -30.73
C LEU A 17 14.15 -1.94 -29.54
N PHE A 18 14.51 -0.65 -29.44
CA PHE A 18 14.01 0.23 -28.38
C PHE A 18 12.49 0.41 -28.48
N VAL A 19 11.97 0.64 -29.68
CA VAL A 19 10.53 0.77 -29.92
C VAL A 19 9.80 -0.53 -29.57
N ILE A 20 10.30 -1.69 -30.04
CA ILE A 20 9.71 -3.00 -29.71
C ILE A 20 9.69 -3.22 -28.19
N ALA A 21 10.80 -2.97 -27.50
CA ALA A 21 10.89 -3.11 -26.05
C ALA A 21 9.92 -2.16 -25.32
N PHE A 22 9.74 -0.94 -25.81
CA PHE A 22 8.82 0.03 -25.25
C PHE A 22 7.36 -0.41 -25.39
N LEU A 23 6.95 -0.91 -26.57
CA LEU A 23 5.60 -1.45 -26.78
C LEU A 23 5.35 -2.74 -25.99
N SER A 24 6.36 -3.60 -25.81
CA SER A 24 6.21 -4.80 -24.98
C SER A 24 6.00 -4.44 -23.50
N ARG A 25 6.54 -3.31 -23.04
CA ARG A 25 6.39 -2.87 -21.65
C ARG A 25 5.04 -2.21 -21.37
N SER A 26 4.41 -1.58 -22.37
CA SER A 26 3.11 -0.91 -22.20
C SER A 26 1.93 -1.87 -22.03
N ASN A 27 2.10 -3.14 -22.39
CA ASN A 27 1.02 -4.14 -22.34
C ASN A 27 0.95 -4.91 -21.01
N GLY A 28 1.64 -4.44 -19.96
CA GLY A 28 1.48 -5.00 -18.62
C GLY A 28 0.05 -4.76 -18.13
N GLU A 29 -0.77 -5.81 -18.12
CA GLU A 29 -2.14 -5.79 -17.62
C GLU A 29 -2.14 -5.26 -16.18
N THR A 30 -2.84 -4.15 -15.94
CA THR A 30 -3.15 -3.72 -14.58
C THR A 30 -4.03 -4.79 -13.94
N PRO A 31 -3.68 -5.37 -12.78
CA PRO A 31 -4.61 -6.20 -12.03
C PRO A 31 -5.79 -5.33 -11.59
N GLN A 32 -6.90 -5.44 -12.32
CA GLN A 32 -8.20 -4.90 -11.90
C GLN A 32 -8.61 -5.68 -10.65
N VAL A 33 -8.49 -5.05 -9.48
CA VAL A 33 -9.13 -5.58 -8.26
C VAL A 33 -10.64 -5.42 -8.48
N ASN A 34 -11.26 -6.46 -9.03
CA ASN A 34 -12.70 -6.60 -9.08
C ASN A 34 -13.16 -7.01 -7.67
N PRO A 35 -13.85 -6.16 -6.90
CA PRO A 35 -14.56 -6.65 -5.73
C PRO A 35 -15.72 -7.49 -6.26
N THR A 36 -15.48 -8.80 -6.37
CA THR A 36 -16.56 -9.77 -6.55
C THR A 36 -17.45 -9.66 -5.31
N LEU A 37 -18.52 -8.87 -5.41
CA LEU A 37 -19.65 -8.95 -4.50
C LEU A 37 -20.18 -10.38 -4.63
N LEU A 38 -19.95 -11.19 -3.59
CA LEU A 38 -20.54 -12.51 -3.50
C LEU A 38 -22.06 -12.37 -3.66
N PRO A 39 -22.70 -13.14 -4.56
CA PRO A 39 -24.15 -13.08 -4.72
C PRO A 39 -24.84 -13.53 -3.43
N PRO A 40 -25.99 -12.94 -3.05
CA PRO A 40 -26.84 -13.53 -2.03
C PRO A 40 -27.37 -14.87 -2.56
N THR A 41 -27.05 -15.98 -1.91
CA THR A 41 -27.68 -17.26 -2.21
C THR A 41 -29.14 -17.21 -1.77
N THR A 42 -29.99 -17.10 -2.79
CA THR A 42 -31.43 -17.30 -2.96
C THR A 42 -32.14 -18.24 -1.96
N ILE A 43 -33.26 -17.74 -1.39
CA ILE A 43 -34.56 -18.44 -1.39
C ILE A 43 -35.62 -17.40 -1.76
N ALA A 44 -36.42 -17.72 -2.78
CA ALA A 44 -37.51 -16.91 -3.30
C ALA A 44 -38.83 -17.25 -2.58
N GLU A 45 -39.62 -16.26 -2.17
CA GLU A 45 -41.09 -16.35 -2.20
C GLU A 45 -41.75 -14.97 -2.01
N GLN A 46 -42.10 -14.38 -3.15
CA GLN A 46 -43.45 -13.94 -3.53
C GLN A 46 -44.40 -13.29 -2.49
N ALA A 47 -44.97 -12.16 -2.95
CA ALA A 47 -46.29 -11.59 -2.61
C ALA A 47 -46.36 -10.38 -1.64
N THR A 48 -46.52 -9.21 -2.25
CA THR A 48 -47.38 -8.07 -1.90
C THR A 48 -48.48 -8.34 -0.85
N ALA A 49 -48.54 -7.53 0.22
CA ALA A 49 -49.70 -6.73 0.64
C ALA A 49 -49.56 -6.22 2.10
N THR A 50 -49.81 -4.93 2.32
CA THR A 50 -50.27 -4.37 3.61
C THR A 50 -51.77 -4.68 3.73
N PRO A 51 -52.34 -5.15 4.87
CA PRO A 51 -52.62 -4.30 6.04
C PRO A 51 -52.58 -4.97 7.44
N MET A 52 -52.59 -4.12 8.47
CA MET A 52 -52.79 -4.31 9.93
C MET A 52 -54.21 -4.89 10.27
N PRO A 53 -54.62 -5.32 11.51
CA PRO A 53 -53.99 -5.47 12.85
C PRO A 53 -54.10 -6.92 13.44
N GLU A 54 -53.61 -7.19 14.65
CA GLU A 54 -54.36 -7.80 15.78
C GLU A 54 -53.42 -8.39 16.87
N VAL A 55 -53.77 -8.05 18.12
CA VAL A 55 -53.10 -8.37 19.38
C VAL A 55 -53.36 -9.83 19.74
N THR A 56 -52.34 -10.61 20.17
CA THR A 56 -52.51 -11.71 21.14
C THR A 56 -51.17 -12.07 21.81
N LEU A 57 -51.03 -11.56 23.04
CA LEU A 57 -50.56 -12.19 24.29
C LEU A 57 -49.55 -13.38 24.24
N SER A 58 -48.46 -13.17 24.99
CA SER A 58 -47.29 -14.01 25.34
C SER A 58 -47.55 -15.50 25.70
N PRO A 59 -46.48 -16.33 25.72
CA PRO A 59 -45.82 -16.49 27.02
C PRO A 59 -44.28 -16.40 26.96
N THR A 60 -43.75 -15.80 28.01
CA THR A 60 -42.35 -15.71 28.40
C THR A 60 -41.60 -17.04 28.26
N THR A 61 -40.46 -17.02 27.57
CA THR A 61 -39.30 -17.84 27.95
C THR A 61 -38.15 -16.86 28.12
N GLU A 62 -37.78 -16.60 29.36
CA GLU A 62 -36.57 -15.87 29.71
C GLU A 62 -35.38 -16.57 29.05
N THR A 63 -34.80 -15.95 28.02
CA THR A 63 -33.47 -16.29 27.52
C THR A 63 -32.58 -15.11 27.87
N PRO A 64 -31.42 -15.32 28.51
CA PRO A 64 -30.60 -14.25 29.06
C PRO A 64 -30.32 -13.18 28.02
N ALA A 65 -30.39 -11.90 28.41
CA ALA A 65 -29.89 -10.81 27.60
C ALA A 65 -28.43 -11.09 27.25
N VAL A 66 -28.19 -11.53 26.01
CA VAL A 66 -26.86 -11.56 25.42
C VAL A 66 -26.44 -10.11 25.33
N ILE A 67 -25.63 -9.69 26.30
CA ILE A 67 -24.86 -8.45 26.21
C ILE A 67 -24.15 -8.53 24.85
N PRO A 68 -24.39 -7.60 23.90
CA PRO A 68 -23.61 -7.56 22.67
C PRO A 68 -22.14 -7.52 23.08
N PRO A 69 -21.24 -8.34 22.51
CA PRO A 69 -19.84 -8.27 22.84
C PRO A 69 -19.41 -6.82 22.65
N GLN A 70 -19.02 -6.19 23.77
CA GLN A 70 -18.56 -4.82 23.81
C GLN A 70 -17.50 -4.69 22.73
N ALA A 71 -17.66 -3.71 21.84
CA ALA A 71 -16.78 -3.48 20.71
C ALA A 71 -15.33 -3.62 21.17
N MET A 72 -14.72 -4.76 20.83
CA MET A 72 -13.31 -5.00 21.05
C MET A 72 -12.60 -3.78 20.49
N SER A 73 -11.80 -3.10 21.31
CA SER A 73 -11.01 -1.95 20.91
C SER A 73 -10.29 -2.31 19.61
N ALA A 74 -10.81 -1.81 18.48
CA ALA A 74 -10.30 -2.19 17.18
C ALA A 74 -8.92 -1.57 17.05
N ILE A 75 -7.91 -2.40 16.74
CA ILE A 75 -6.57 -1.90 16.46
C ILE A 75 -6.67 -0.96 15.25
N PRO A 76 -6.28 0.32 15.36
CA PRO A 76 -6.35 1.24 14.24
C PRO A 76 -5.43 0.73 13.12
N THR A 77 -6.00 0.52 11.93
CA THR A 77 -5.28 0.02 10.75
C THR A 77 -5.22 1.13 9.71
N TYR A 78 -4.01 1.55 9.32
CA TYR A 78 -3.77 2.50 8.24
C TYR A 78 -3.44 1.74 6.94
N ARG A 79 -4.04 2.14 5.82
CA ARG A 79 -3.78 1.56 4.50
C ARG A 79 -3.56 2.67 3.48
N GLU A 80 -2.39 2.65 2.86
CA GLU A 80 -1.98 3.58 1.80
C GLU A 80 -1.60 2.80 0.54
N ALA A 81 -1.85 3.40 -0.62
CA ALA A 81 -1.45 2.83 -1.91
C ALA A 81 -0.11 3.46 -2.34
N LEU A 82 0.85 2.61 -2.73
CA LEU A 82 2.14 3.02 -3.27
C LEU A 82 2.26 2.60 -4.74
N VAL A 83 2.82 3.47 -5.57
CA VAL A 83 3.07 3.17 -6.99
C VAL A 83 4.50 2.64 -7.14
N GLY A 84 4.63 1.38 -7.56
CA GLY A 84 5.91 0.71 -7.76
C GLY A 84 5.90 -0.69 -7.18
N GLN A 85 7.08 -1.29 -7.03
CA GLN A 85 7.25 -2.63 -6.47
C GLN A 85 8.39 -2.62 -5.46
N ILE A 86 8.26 -3.41 -4.39
CA ILE A 86 9.31 -3.60 -3.39
C ILE A 86 10.40 -4.46 -4.01
N GLN A 87 11.67 -4.06 -3.86
CA GLN A 87 12.82 -4.86 -4.31
C GLN A 87 13.62 -5.35 -3.12
N ARG A 88 14.06 -4.43 -2.24
CA ARG A 88 14.92 -4.76 -1.10
C ARG A 88 14.58 -3.87 0.09
N LEU A 89 14.21 -4.49 1.21
CA LEU A 89 14.04 -3.81 2.49
C LEU A 89 15.38 -3.75 3.23
N ASN A 90 16.29 -2.92 2.74
CA ASN A 90 17.58 -2.68 3.37
C ASN A 90 17.87 -1.17 3.40
N PRO A 91 18.05 -0.55 4.58
CA PRO A 91 18.25 0.90 4.70
C PRO A 91 19.46 1.42 3.90
N LEU A 92 20.50 0.61 3.71
CA LEU A 92 21.67 0.99 2.91
C LEU A 92 21.37 1.09 1.40
N LEU A 93 20.29 0.46 0.94
CA LEU A 93 19.94 0.37 -0.48
C LEU A 93 18.59 1.01 -0.81
N ALA A 94 17.80 1.37 0.21
CA ALA A 94 16.45 1.89 0.04
C ALA A 94 16.41 3.22 -0.74
N GLY A 95 17.51 3.99 -0.76
CA GLY A 95 17.61 5.22 -1.57
C GLY A 95 17.54 5.01 -3.08
N LEU A 96 17.65 3.77 -3.57
CA LEU A 96 17.60 3.44 -5.00
C LEU A 96 16.16 3.22 -5.52
N ASN A 97 15.18 3.09 -4.63
CA ASN A 97 13.78 2.85 -4.98
C ASN A 97 12.86 3.57 -3.97
N PRO A 98 12.00 4.52 -4.40
CA PRO A 98 11.16 5.27 -3.49
C PRO A 98 10.23 4.38 -2.65
N VAL A 99 9.68 3.30 -3.22
CA VAL A 99 8.80 2.38 -2.48
C VAL A 99 9.56 1.66 -1.36
N ASP A 100 10.81 1.26 -1.62
CA ASP A 100 11.65 0.62 -0.61
C ASP A 100 12.00 1.62 0.49
N ARG A 101 12.28 2.88 0.15
CA ARG A 101 12.53 3.96 1.13
C ARG A 101 11.35 4.15 2.07
N ASP A 102 10.14 4.26 1.55
CA ASP A 102 8.94 4.52 2.36
C ASP A 102 8.68 3.37 3.33
N ILE A 103 8.65 2.12 2.83
CA ILE A 103 8.41 0.94 3.67
C ILE A 103 9.57 0.69 4.66
N THR A 104 10.83 0.86 4.23
CA THR A 104 11.99 0.67 5.11
C THR A 104 11.97 1.65 6.27
N SER A 105 11.47 2.87 6.09
CA SER A 105 11.35 3.87 7.15
C SER A 105 10.32 3.52 8.24
N LEU A 106 9.38 2.60 7.95
CA LEU A 106 8.43 2.09 8.94
C LEU A 106 9.03 0.97 9.81
N ILE A 107 10.10 0.33 9.35
CA ILE A 107 10.72 -0.84 9.99
C ILE A 107 12.01 -0.44 10.71
N TYR A 108 12.77 0.48 10.13
CA TYR A 108 14.07 0.94 10.63
C TYR A 108 14.02 2.43 10.90
N GLU A 109 14.76 2.84 11.93
CA GLU A 109 14.92 4.24 12.30
C GLU A 109 16.41 4.59 12.40
N GLY A 110 16.76 5.84 12.13
CA GLY A 110 18.13 6.35 12.22
C GLY A 110 18.50 6.83 13.64
N LEU A 111 19.76 7.17 13.86
CA LEU A 111 20.19 7.85 15.09
C LEU A 111 19.58 9.26 15.19
N MET A 112 19.58 9.96 14.06
CA MET A 112 19.03 11.30 13.90
C MET A 112 17.98 11.27 12.79
N ARG A 113 16.98 12.15 12.87
CA ARG A 113 16.08 12.44 11.74
C ARG A 113 15.93 13.94 11.54
N THR A 114 15.25 14.32 10.46
CA THR A 114 14.88 15.71 10.19
C THR A 114 13.40 15.90 10.46
N ASN A 115 13.05 16.94 11.21
CA ASN A 115 11.66 17.29 11.47
C ASN A 115 11.00 17.99 10.27
N ALA A 116 9.71 18.32 10.38
CA ALA A 116 8.97 19.00 9.31
C ALA A 116 9.49 20.40 8.96
N TYR A 117 10.28 21.02 9.85
CA TYR A 117 10.90 22.33 9.65
C TYR A 117 12.32 22.25 9.07
N GLY A 118 12.84 21.04 8.82
CA GLY A 118 14.18 20.84 8.31
C GLY A 118 15.27 20.80 9.37
N GLU A 119 14.91 20.76 10.65
CA GLU A 119 15.89 20.76 11.76
C GLU A 119 16.26 19.32 12.15
N PRO A 120 17.54 19.05 12.50
CA PRO A 120 17.95 17.75 12.99
C PRO A 120 17.42 17.52 14.41
N GLU A 121 16.82 16.36 14.64
CA GLU A 121 16.36 15.92 15.96
C GLU A 121 16.85 14.48 16.25
N PRO A 122 17.15 14.14 17.50
CA PRO A 122 17.49 12.77 17.88
C PRO A 122 16.30 11.86 17.69
N ALA A 123 16.53 10.70 17.06
CA ALA A 123 15.53 9.64 16.91
C ALA A 123 15.90 8.45 17.81
N LEU A 124 16.78 7.55 17.37
CA LEU A 124 17.32 6.49 18.24
C LEU A 124 18.47 6.95 19.14
N ALA A 125 19.10 8.09 18.84
CA ALA A 125 20.13 8.65 19.71
C ALA A 125 19.52 9.13 21.04
N SER A 126 20.30 9.07 22.11
CA SER A 126 19.90 9.58 23.43
C SER A 126 19.80 11.11 23.49
N GLY A 127 20.41 11.81 22.52
CA GLY A 127 20.43 13.26 22.44
C GLY A 127 21.26 13.74 21.25
N MET A 128 21.48 15.05 21.19
CA MET A 128 22.36 15.64 20.18
C MET A 128 23.80 15.16 20.37
N PRO A 129 24.50 14.76 19.29
CA PRO A 129 25.92 14.41 19.39
C PRO A 129 26.73 15.66 19.73
N VAL A 130 27.72 15.50 20.62
CA VAL A 130 28.77 16.49 20.84
C VAL A 130 29.83 16.20 19.80
N ILE A 131 30.12 17.18 18.95
CA ILE A 131 31.08 17.05 17.85
C ILE A 131 32.32 17.88 18.21
N SER A 132 33.50 17.28 18.07
CA SER A 132 34.78 17.93 18.26
C SER A 132 34.97 19.12 17.31
N PHE A 133 35.89 20.02 17.65
CA PHE A 133 36.18 21.17 16.80
C PHE A 133 36.71 20.79 15.41
N ASP A 134 37.41 19.65 15.29
CA ASP A 134 37.90 19.12 14.02
C ASP A 134 36.87 18.26 13.27
N GLY A 135 35.75 17.91 13.90
CA GLY A 135 34.66 17.15 13.30
C GLY A 135 34.95 15.66 13.10
N LEU A 136 35.94 15.11 13.79
CA LEU A 136 36.33 13.70 13.68
C LEU A 136 35.74 12.80 14.77
N GLU A 137 35.28 13.38 15.89
CA GLU A 137 34.76 12.67 17.06
C GLU A 137 33.50 13.35 17.63
#